data_AF-D1P3E2-F1
#
_entry.id   AF-D1P3E2-F1
#
_cell.length_a   1.000
_cell.length_b   1.000
_cell.length_c   1.000
_cell.angle_alpha   90.00
_cell.angle_beta   90.00
_cell.angle_gamma   90.00
#
_symmetry.space_group_name_H-M   'P 1'
#
loop_
_entity.id
_entity.type
_entity.pdbx_description
1 polymer ?
#
loop_
_entity_poly.entity_id
_entity_poly.type
_entity_poly.pdbx_seq_one_letter_code
_entity_poly.pdbx_strand_id
1 'polypeptide(L)'
;MFTVNHQTNRISPVKTKRFSELGFTERKNLQEWLAHEPSALGEELLIIQKEFDGFDDTRERLDLLALDKDGNLVIIENKLDDSGRDVVWQALKYASYCASLTKAQIVDIYQQYLDRYEPVTGEVDLLNAPASASARICEFLDAPDLDKLKLNRRNSQRIILIAANFRKEVASTALWLRHHCCNLLTD
;
A
#
# COMPACT_ATOMS: atom_id res chain seq x y z
N MET A 1 2.01 8.95 27.13
CA MET A 1 3.23 8.10 27.17
C MET A 1 4.34 8.89 27.86
N PHE A 2 5.19 8.25 28.66
CA PHE A 2 6.29 8.88 29.41
C PHE A 2 7.60 8.19 29.06
N THR A 3 8.71 8.93 29.00
CA THR A 3 10.05 8.32 29.01
C THR A 3 10.56 8.18 30.44
N VAL A 4 11.33 7.12 30.71
CA VAL A 4 11.91 6.85 32.02
C VAL A 4 13.38 7.23 32.00
N ASN A 5 13.79 8.08 32.93
CA ASN A 5 15.20 8.32 33.20
C ASN A 5 15.62 7.51 34.44
N HIS A 6 16.37 6.42 34.22
CA HIS A 6 16.83 5.54 35.29
C HIS A 6 17.86 6.18 36.23
N GLN A 7 18.64 7.16 35.75
CA GLN A 7 19.70 7.79 36.54
C GLN A 7 19.12 8.74 37.60
N THR A 8 18.06 9.47 37.25
CA THR A 8 17.41 10.42 38.17
C THR A 8 16.16 9.86 38.84
N ASN A 9 15.74 8.65 38.46
CA ASN A 9 14.49 8.01 38.89
C ASN A 9 13.29 8.97 38.73
N ARG A 10 13.17 9.54 37.53
CA ARG A 10 12.09 10.46 37.16
C ARG A 10 11.51 10.08 35.81
N ILE A 11 10.25 10.46 35.62
CA ILE A 11 9.54 10.34 34.35
C ILE A 11 9.31 11.74 33.77
N SER A 12 9.29 11.83 32.45
CA SER A 12 8.88 13.05 31.75
C SER A 12 7.88 12.71 30.64
N PRO A 13 6.89 13.58 30.39
CA PRO A 13 5.93 13.35 29.33
C PRO A 13 6.65 13.31 27.98
N VAL A 14 6.33 12.31 27.16
CA VAL A 14 6.80 12.26 25.77
C VAL A 14 6.21 13.47 25.05
N LYS A 15 7.06 14.33 24.49
CA LYS A 15 6.60 15.39 23.59
C LYS A 15 6.16 14.76 22.28
N THR A 16 4.86 14.79 22.02
CA THR A 16 4.31 14.47 20.71
C THR A 16 4.86 15.46 19.69
N LYS A 17 5.37 14.95 18.58
CA LYS A 17 5.79 15.74 17.43
C LYS A 17 5.04 15.25 16.20
N ARG A 18 4.78 16.15 15.26
CA ARG A 18 4.26 15.77 13.95
C ARG A 18 5.39 15.27 13.08
N PHE A 19 5.09 14.39 12.13
CA PHE A 19 6.10 13.90 11.19
C PHE A 19 6.68 15.05 10.34
N SER A 20 5.84 16.01 9.96
CA SER A 20 6.25 17.22 9.26
C SER A 20 7.25 18.07 10.06
N GLU A 21 7.13 18.14 11.38
CA GLU A 21 8.09 18.85 12.26
C GLU A 21 9.46 18.15 12.33
N LEU A 22 9.50 16.86 11.99
CA LEU A 22 10.71 16.06 11.93
C LEU A 22 11.32 16.01 10.52
N GLY A 23 10.72 16.70 9.55
CA GLY A 23 11.19 16.77 8.17
C GLY A 23 10.82 15.55 7.32
N PHE A 24 9.93 14.68 7.81
CA PHE A 24 9.43 13.55 7.05
C PHE A 24 8.31 14.01 6.09
N THR A 25 8.22 13.35 4.94
CA THR A 25 7.15 13.59 3.94
C THR A 25 6.45 12.28 3.56
N GLU A 26 5.23 12.38 3.02
CA GLU A 26 4.46 11.22 2.55
C GLU A 26 5.30 10.33 1.62
N ARG A 27 5.75 10.89 0.50
CA ARG A 27 6.41 10.14 -0.57
C ARG A 27 7.80 9.63 -0.20
N LYS A 28 8.61 10.44 0.49
CA LYS A 28 10.01 10.08 0.78
C LYS A 28 10.16 9.18 1.99
N ASN A 29 9.13 9.09 2.84
CA ASN A 29 9.23 8.42 4.13
C ASN A 29 8.07 7.46 4.36
N LEU A 30 6.85 7.94 4.56
CA LEU A 30 5.72 7.09 4.93
C LEU A 30 5.49 5.97 3.91
N GLN A 31 5.43 6.33 2.63
CA GLN A 31 5.24 5.38 1.55
C GLN A 31 6.39 4.38 1.44
N GLU A 32 7.64 4.84 1.60
CA GLU A 32 8.82 3.96 1.57
C GLU A 32 8.83 2.98 2.75
N TRP A 33 8.41 3.44 3.94
CA TRP A 33 8.29 2.58 5.12
C TRP A 33 7.21 1.52 4.93
N LEU A 34 6.03 1.91 4.46
CA LEU A 34 4.92 0.99 4.20
C LEU A 34 5.22 0.02 3.07
N ALA A 35 5.95 0.48 2.04
CA ALA A 35 6.37 -0.39 0.95
C ALA A 35 7.39 -1.45 1.41
N HIS A 36 8.27 -1.07 2.33
CA HIS A 36 9.29 -1.96 2.89
C HIS A 36 8.73 -2.91 3.96
N GLU A 37 7.79 -2.44 4.78
CA GLU A 37 7.15 -3.21 5.86
C GLU A 37 5.62 -3.11 5.76
N PRO A 38 4.99 -3.83 4.81
CA PRO A 38 3.54 -3.76 4.60
C PRO A 38 2.73 -4.29 5.77
N SER A 39 3.34 -5.15 6.62
CA SER A 39 2.69 -5.71 7.82
C SER A 39 2.28 -4.64 8.83
N ALA A 40 2.85 -3.43 8.75
CA ALA A 40 2.44 -2.27 9.52
C ALA A 40 0.96 -1.87 9.28
N LEU A 41 0.34 -2.36 8.21
CA LEU A 41 -1.08 -2.17 7.86
C LEU A 41 -2.01 -3.21 8.49
N GLY A 42 -1.50 -4.06 9.40
CA GLY A 42 -2.31 -5.02 10.14
C GLY A 42 -2.72 -6.27 9.37
N GLU A 43 -2.26 -6.43 8.12
CA GLU A 43 -2.50 -7.61 7.29
C GLU A 43 -1.33 -7.91 6.35
N GLU A 44 -1.28 -9.13 5.82
CA GLU A 44 -0.28 -9.54 4.84
C GLU A 44 -0.61 -8.98 3.46
N LEU A 45 0.26 -8.12 2.95
CA LEU A 45 0.13 -7.47 1.64
C LEU A 45 1.42 -7.60 0.85
N LEU A 46 1.29 -7.89 -0.43
CA LEU A 46 2.38 -7.82 -1.38
C LEU A 46 2.30 -6.49 -2.12
N ILE A 47 3.21 -5.57 -1.84
CA ILE A 47 3.29 -4.30 -2.56
C ILE A 47 3.80 -4.58 -3.97
N ILE A 48 2.98 -4.23 -4.96
CA ILE A 48 3.28 -4.48 -6.36
C ILE A 48 3.65 -3.22 -7.13
N GLN A 49 3.31 -2.03 -6.62
CA GLN A 49 3.74 -0.76 -7.21
C GLN A 49 3.67 0.40 -6.22
N LYS A 50 4.52 1.40 -6.44
CA LYS A 50 4.53 2.71 -5.78
C LYS A 50 4.35 3.81 -6.81
N GLU A 51 3.62 4.87 -6.47
CA GLU A 51 3.41 6.01 -7.38
C GLU A 51 2.86 5.57 -8.75
N PHE A 52 1.91 4.64 -8.74
CA PHE A 52 1.39 4.06 -9.98
C PHE A 52 0.62 5.11 -10.79
N ASP A 53 1.13 5.39 -11.99
CA ASP A 53 0.61 6.40 -12.91
C ASP A 53 0.18 5.82 -14.27
N GLY A 54 0.00 4.49 -14.34
CA GLY A 54 -0.46 3.78 -15.55
C GLY A 54 -1.94 3.95 -15.87
N PHE A 55 -2.56 5.05 -15.44
CA PHE A 55 -3.94 5.40 -15.74
C PHE A 55 -3.97 6.29 -16.98
N ASP A 56 -4.36 5.72 -18.12
CA ASP A 56 -4.40 6.42 -19.42
C ASP A 56 -5.07 7.80 -19.31
N ASP A 57 -4.50 8.78 -20.01
CA ASP A 57 -4.99 10.16 -20.13
C ASP A 57 -5.13 10.95 -18.80
N THR A 58 -4.48 10.50 -17.72
CA THR A 58 -4.44 11.25 -16.45
C THR A 58 -3.01 11.53 -15.99
N ARG A 59 -2.84 12.55 -15.13
CA ARG A 59 -1.59 12.78 -14.38
C ARG A 59 -1.68 12.27 -12.94
N GLU A 60 -2.67 11.43 -12.68
CA GLU A 60 -2.96 10.94 -11.35
C GLU A 60 -2.00 9.83 -10.97
N ARG A 61 -1.77 9.71 -9.66
CA ARG A 61 -0.81 8.75 -9.11
C ARG A 61 -1.43 8.12 -7.88
N LEU A 62 -1.51 6.81 -7.89
CA LEU A 62 -1.86 6.01 -6.73
C LEU A 62 -0.61 5.84 -5.88
N ASP A 63 -0.69 6.17 -4.58
CA ASP A 63 0.45 6.07 -3.67
C ASP A 63 1.01 4.65 -3.64
N LEU A 64 0.19 3.65 -3.25
CA LEU A 64 0.60 2.25 -3.14
C LEU A 64 -0.48 1.32 -3.73
N LEU A 65 -0.02 0.36 -4.53
CA LEU A 65 -0.86 -0.73 -5.05
C LEU A 65 -0.32 -2.06 -4.53
N ALA A 66 -1.21 -2.90 -3.99
CA ALA A 66 -0.84 -4.17 -3.41
C ALA A 66 -1.78 -5.32 -3.81
N LEU A 67 -1.37 -6.55 -3.48
CA LEU A 67 -2.21 -7.74 -3.48
C LEU A 67 -2.43 -8.22 -2.04
N ASP A 68 -3.65 -8.64 -1.72
CA ASP A 68 -3.93 -9.40 -0.50
C ASP A 68 -3.82 -10.91 -0.74
N LYS A 69 -3.91 -11.71 0.34
CA LYS A 69 -3.83 -13.18 0.30
C LYS A 69 -4.95 -13.86 -0.51
N ASP A 70 -6.03 -13.16 -0.82
CA ASP A 70 -7.11 -13.65 -1.69
C ASP A 70 -6.88 -13.33 -3.18
N GLY A 71 -5.79 -12.62 -3.50
CA GLY A 71 -5.44 -12.18 -4.85
C GLY A 71 -6.20 -10.93 -5.30
N ASN A 72 -6.79 -10.17 -4.38
CA ASN A 72 -7.47 -8.92 -4.69
C ASN A 72 -6.47 -7.76 -4.72
N LEU A 73 -6.73 -6.79 -5.61
CA LEU A 73 -5.98 -5.54 -5.58
C LEU A 73 -6.42 -4.69 -4.38
N VAL A 74 -5.43 -4.18 -3.67
CA VAL A 74 -5.60 -3.27 -2.53
C VAL A 74 -5.01 -1.91 -2.91
N ILE A 75 -5.88 -0.91 -2.93
CA ILE A 75 -5.58 0.48 -3.25
C ILE A 75 -5.30 1.18 -1.93
N ILE A 76 -4.08 1.68 -1.75
CA ILE A 76 -3.63 2.25 -0.49
C ILE A 76 -3.27 3.72 -0.73
N GLU A 77 -3.98 4.62 -0.05
CA GLU A 77 -3.74 6.06 -0.10
C GLU A 77 -3.27 6.56 1.28
N ASN A 78 -2.13 7.25 1.32
CA ASN A 78 -1.52 7.66 2.56
C ASN A 78 -1.36 9.19 2.66
N LYS A 79 -1.71 9.73 3.82
CA LYS A 79 -1.44 11.12 4.21
C LYS A 79 -0.67 11.14 5.52
N LEU A 80 0.31 12.02 5.64
CA LEU A 80 1.24 11.96 6.76
C LEU A 80 0.58 12.43 8.07
N ASP A 81 -0.16 13.54 8.01
CA ASP A 81 -0.75 14.15 9.19
C ASP A 81 -2.28 14.25 9.11
N ASP A 82 -2.83 14.81 8.03
CA ASP A 82 -4.26 15.07 7.86
C ASP A 82 -4.76 14.43 6.55
N SER A 83 -5.92 13.77 6.60
CA SER A 83 -6.49 13.07 5.45
C SER A 83 -6.76 13.96 4.22
N GLY A 84 -6.78 15.29 4.39
CA GLY A 84 -7.39 16.18 3.41
C GLY A 84 -8.90 15.91 3.30
N ARG A 85 -9.51 16.41 2.22
CA ARG A 85 -10.94 16.22 1.93
C ARG A 85 -11.20 15.18 0.85
N ASP A 86 -10.27 15.03 -0.09
CA ASP A 86 -10.51 14.32 -1.34
C ASP A 86 -9.99 12.88 -1.33
N VAL A 87 -9.33 12.43 -0.27
CA VAL A 87 -8.64 11.12 -0.24
C VAL A 87 -9.58 9.95 -0.53
N VAL A 88 -10.83 10.01 -0.06
CA VAL A 88 -11.86 8.99 -0.37
C VAL A 88 -12.19 9.00 -1.86
N TRP A 89 -12.33 10.19 -2.46
CA TRP A 89 -12.59 10.31 -3.90
C TRP A 89 -11.41 9.81 -4.73
N GLN A 90 -10.18 10.12 -4.32
CA GLN A 90 -8.96 9.60 -4.97
C GLN A 90 -8.95 8.07 -4.95
N ALA A 91 -9.11 7.47 -3.77
CA ALA A 91 -9.10 6.02 -3.63
C ALA A 91 -10.21 5.33 -4.44
N LEU A 92 -11.41 5.91 -4.49
CA LEU A 92 -12.52 5.36 -5.28
C LEU A 92 -12.24 5.39 -6.79
N LYS A 93 -11.65 6.49 -7.30
CA LYS A 93 -11.24 6.55 -8.71
C LYS A 93 -10.19 5.49 -9.03
N TYR A 94 -9.16 5.38 -8.19
CA TYR A 94 -8.10 4.40 -8.41
C TYR A 94 -8.61 2.97 -8.31
N ALA A 95 -9.51 2.67 -7.37
CA ALA A 95 -10.18 1.38 -7.32
C ALA A 95 -10.97 1.10 -8.60
N SER A 96 -11.67 2.11 -9.15
CA SER A 96 -12.39 1.99 -10.42
C SER A 96 -11.45 1.75 -11.60
N TYR A 97 -10.29 2.39 -11.65
CA TYR A 97 -9.30 2.17 -12.71
C TYR A 97 -8.66 0.79 -12.58
N CYS A 98 -8.29 0.37 -11.37
CA CYS A 98 -7.69 -0.92 -11.08
C CYS A 98 -8.66 -2.10 -11.26
N ALA A 99 -9.97 -1.87 -11.19
CA ALA A 99 -10.98 -2.92 -11.36
C ALA A 99 -10.96 -3.58 -12.76
N SER A 100 -10.41 -2.91 -13.77
CA SER A 100 -10.28 -3.45 -15.13
C SER A 100 -8.95 -4.18 -15.38
N LEU A 101 -7.99 -4.10 -14.45
CA LEU A 101 -6.67 -4.69 -14.63
C LEU A 101 -6.76 -6.22 -14.74
N THR A 102 -6.19 -6.74 -15.81
CA THR A 102 -6.08 -8.18 -16.06
C THR A 102 -4.93 -8.80 -15.26
N LYS A 103 -4.97 -10.13 -15.08
CA LYS A 103 -3.88 -10.89 -14.45
C LYS A 103 -2.52 -10.58 -15.08
N ALA A 104 -2.45 -10.54 -16.42
CA ALA A 104 -1.22 -10.26 -17.15
C ALA A 104 -0.69 -8.85 -16.82
N GLN A 105 -1.55 -7.84 -16.87
CA GLN A 105 -1.18 -6.46 -16.52
C GLN A 105 -0.69 -6.33 -15.07
N ILE A 106 -1.29 -7.05 -14.11
CA ILE A 106 -0.86 -7.03 -12.70
C ILE A 106 0.56 -7.60 -12.57
N VAL A 107 0.84 -8.72 -13.24
CA VAL A 107 2.19 -9.32 -13.26
C VAL A 107 3.19 -8.35 -13.89
N ASP A 108 2.83 -7.70 -15.01
CA ASP A 108 3.69 -6.73 -15.68
C ASP A 108 3.96 -5.49 -14.82
N ILE A 109 2.94 -4.97 -14.12
CA ILE A 109 3.06 -3.85 -13.18
C ILE A 109 4.05 -4.21 -12.07
N TYR A 110 3.95 -5.43 -11.52
CA TYR A 110 4.86 -5.87 -10.47
C TYR A 110 6.27 -6.11 -11.01
N GLN A 111 6.41 -6.65 -12.22
CA GLN A 111 7.73 -6.84 -12.82
C GLN A 111 8.45 -5.50 -13.03
N GLN A 112 7.73 -4.48 -13.51
CA GLN A 112 8.28 -3.13 -13.64
C GLN A 112 8.71 -2.52 -12.30
N TYR A 113 7.97 -2.83 -11.22
CA TYR A 113 8.36 -2.44 -9.86
C TYR A 113 9.68 -3.11 -9.45
N LEU A 114 9.79 -4.43 -9.62
CA LEU A 114 11.01 -5.18 -9.30
C LEU A 114 12.21 -4.68 -10.10
N ASP A 115 12.04 -4.47 -11.41
CA ASP A 115 13.12 -3.99 -12.29
C ASP A 115 13.64 -2.61 -11.86
N ARG A 116 12.76 -1.76 -11.30
CA ARG A 116 13.09 -0.41 -10.87
C ARG A 116 13.74 -0.34 -9.49
N TYR A 117 13.23 -1.12 -8.53
CA TYR A 117 13.58 -0.98 -7.11
C TYR A 117 14.41 -2.14 -6.55
N GLU A 118 14.40 -3.28 -7.21
CA GLU A 118 15.21 -4.46 -6.88
C GLU A 118 16.01 -4.94 -8.11
N PRO A 119 16.78 -4.05 -8.78
CA PRO A 119 17.51 -4.42 -9.98
C PRO A 119 18.54 -5.50 -9.67
N VAL A 120 18.67 -6.47 -10.59
CA VAL A 120 19.69 -7.52 -10.46
C VAL A 120 21.08 -6.90 -10.66
N THR A 121 21.83 -6.72 -9.58
CA THR A 121 23.19 -6.19 -9.64
C THR A 121 24.21 -7.33 -9.44
N GLY A 122 24.94 -7.70 -10.49
CA GLY A 122 26.03 -8.69 -10.43
C GLY A 122 25.86 -9.86 -11.39
N GLU A 123 26.82 -10.79 -11.36
CA GLU A 123 26.68 -12.07 -12.07
C GLU A 123 25.52 -12.86 -11.45
N VAL A 124 24.52 -13.13 -12.27
CA VAL A 124 23.37 -13.94 -11.90
C VAL A 124 23.82 -15.40 -11.94
N ASP A 125 24.14 -15.97 -10.79
CA ASP A 125 24.13 -17.42 -10.67
C ASP A 125 22.71 -17.91 -10.96
N LEU A 126 22.54 -18.91 -11.83
CA LEU A 126 21.23 -19.46 -12.19
C LEU A 126 20.43 -19.93 -10.96
N LEU A 127 21.13 -20.18 -9.84
CA LEU A 127 20.56 -20.54 -8.54
C LEU A 127 20.10 -19.34 -7.69
N ASN A 128 20.61 -18.12 -7.94
CA ASN A 128 20.35 -16.91 -7.16
C ASN A 128 19.69 -15.80 -7.99
N ALA A 129 19.08 -16.14 -9.12
CA ALA A 129 18.32 -15.20 -9.92
C ALA A 129 17.15 -14.61 -9.11
N PRO A 130 16.96 -13.27 -9.09
CA PRO A 130 15.82 -12.68 -8.43
C PRO A 130 14.53 -13.27 -8.96
N ALA A 131 13.67 -13.73 -8.04
CA ALA A 131 12.40 -14.33 -8.39
C ALA A 131 11.56 -13.33 -9.21
N SER A 132 11.04 -13.80 -10.35
CA SER A 132 10.16 -13.00 -11.21
C SER A 132 8.89 -12.59 -10.47
N ALA A 133 8.22 -11.55 -10.96
CA ALA A 133 6.93 -11.10 -10.42
C ALA A 133 5.93 -12.26 -10.29
N SER A 134 5.85 -13.11 -11.32
CA SER A 134 5.03 -14.32 -11.34
C SER A 134 5.34 -15.27 -10.18
N ALA A 135 6.63 -15.56 -9.96
CA ALA A 135 7.06 -16.49 -8.91
C ALA A 135 6.76 -15.93 -7.51
N ARG A 136 7.04 -14.64 -7.28
CA ARG A 136 6.75 -13.97 -6.01
C ARG A 136 5.24 -13.88 -5.72
N ILE A 137 4.41 -13.63 -6.74
CA ILE A 137 2.94 -13.66 -6.58
C ILE A 137 2.47 -15.08 -6.23
N CYS A 138 2.99 -16.11 -6.91
CA CYS A 138 2.65 -17.50 -6.59
C CYS A 138 3.04 -17.87 -5.16
N GLU A 139 4.26 -17.53 -4.74
CA GLU A 139 4.74 -17.73 -3.38
C GLU A 139 3.85 -17.00 -2.37
N PHE A 140 3.59 -15.71 -2.60
CA PHE A 140 2.75 -14.91 -1.71
C PHE A 140 1.31 -15.45 -1.59
N LEU A 141 0.76 -16.05 -2.65
CA LEU A 141 -0.60 -16.60 -2.65
C LEU A 141 -0.67 -18.11 -2.41
N ASP A 142 0.45 -18.74 -2.02
CA ASP A 142 0.57 -20.17 -1.78
C ASP A 142 0.06 -21.04 -2.96
N ALA A 143 0.35 -20.59 -4.18
CA ALA A 143 -0.11 -21.23 -5.41
C ALA A 143 1.05 -21.89 -6.19
N PRO A 144 0.81 -23.04 -6.84
CA PRO A 144 1.87 -23.75 -7.55
C PRO A 144 2.25 -23.10 -8.88
N ASP A 145 1.32 -22.39 -9.52
CA ASP A 145 1.50 -21.75 -10.82
C ASP A 145 0.49 -20.60 -11.03
N LEU A 146 0.82 -19.70 -11.96
CA LEU A 146 -0.02 -18.54 -12.30
C LEU A 146 -1.37 -18.94 -12.91
N ASP A 147 -1.46 -20.08 -13.58
CA ASP A 147 -2.67 -20.50 -14.30
C ASP A 147 -3.82 -20.76 -13.32
N LYS A 148 -3.50 -21.35 -12.16
CA LYS A 148 -4.48 -21.63 -11.10
C LYS A 148 -4.86 -20.40 -10.27
N LEU A 149 -4.08 -19.33 -10.33
CA LEU A 149 -4.39 -18.11 -9.61
C LEU A 149 -5.60 -17.37 -10.19
N LYS A 150 -6.41 -16.80 -9.32
CA LYS A 150 -7.48 -15.87 -9.70
C LYS A 150 -7.17 -14.51 -9.09
N LEU A 151 -6.50 -13.66 -9.87
CA LEU A 151 -6.21 -12.29 -9.46
C LEU A 151 -7.35 -11.35 -9.85
N ASN A 152 -7.59 -10.35 -9.01
CA ASN A 152 -8.42 -9.19 -9.28
C ASN A 152 -9.81 -9.54 -9.80
N ARG A 153 -10.56 -10.33 -9.02
CA ARG A 153 -11.91 -10.73 -9.39
C ARG A 153 -12.83 -9.50 -9.47
N ARG A 154 -13.95 -9.66 -10.18
CA ARG A 154 -14.92 -8.58 -10.32
C ARG A 154 -15.41 -8.11 -8.94
N ASN A 155 -15.35 -6.80 -8.71
CA ASN A 155 -15.79 -6.13 -7.48
C ASN A 155 -15.09 -6.63 -6.22
N SER A 156 -13.83 -7.07 -6.31
CA SER A 156 -13.08 -7.56 -5.16
C SER A 156 -12.02 -6.58 -4.65
N GLN A 157 -11.87 -5.43 -5.32
CA GLN A 157 -10.88 -4.42 -4.97
C GLN A 157 -11.14 -3.86 -3.58
N ARG A 158 -10.07 -3.65 -2.82
CA ARG A 158 -10.11 -3.13 -1.45
C ARG A 158 -9.44 -1.77 -1.40
N ILE A 159 -9.84 -0.97 -0.42
CA ILE A 159 -9.26 0.36 -0.18
C ILE A 159 -8.76 0.41 1.26
N ILE A 160 -7.53 0.89 1.44
CA ILE A 160 -6.96 1.25 2.73
C ILE A 160 -6.63 2.73 2.68
N LEU A 161 -7.12 3.48 3.67
CA LEU A 161 -6.80 4.90 3.84
C LEU A 161 -5.94 5.04 5.09
N ILE A 162 -4.85 5.79 5.00
CA ILE A 162 -3.91 5.98 6.10
C ILE A 162 -3.75 7.48 6.35
N ALA A 163 -3.99 7.92 7.57
CA ALA A 163 -3.73 9.29 8.01
C ALA A 163 -3.57 9.35 9.54
N ALA A 164 -2.68 10.21 10.05
CA ALA A 164 -2.58 10.41 11.50
C ALA A 164 -3.89 11.00 12.09
N ASN A 165 -4.63 11.78 11.30
CA ASN A 165 -5.94 12.27 11.66
C ASN A 165 -6.88 12.32 10.44
N PHE A 166 -8.04 11.67 10.58
CA PHE A 166 -9.12 11.77 9.60
C PHE A 166 -10.04 12.93 9.93
N ARG A 167 -10.34 13.75 8.91
CA ARG A 167 -11.40 14.75 9.03
C ARG A 167 -12.75 14.05 9.19
N LYS A 168 -13.68 14.70 9.91
CA LYS A 168 -14.99 14.12 10.23
C LYS A 168 -15.77 13.72 8.97
N GLU A 169 -15.73 14.56 7.94
CA GLU A 169 -16.37 14.31 6.65
C GLU A 169 -15.77 13.09 5.93
N VAL A 170 -14.45 12.90 6.00
CA VAL A 170 -13.76 11.76 5.41
C VAL A 170 -14.10 10.49 6.17
N ALA A 171 -13.96 10.50 7.50
CA ALA A 171 -14.29 9.36 8.35
C ALA A 171 -15.76 8.93 8.19
N SER A 172 -16.70 9.88 8.18
CA SER A 172 -18.11 9.60 7.97
C SER A 172 -18.38 8.95 6.61
N THR A 173 -17.73 9.44 5.54
CA THR A 173 -17.91 8.89 4.19
C THR A 173 -17.29 7.49 4.08
N ALA A 174 -16.08 7.31 4.59
CA ALA A 174 -15.38 6.02 4.62
C ALA A 174 -16.19 4.95 5.39
N LEU A 175 -16.73 5.30 6.56
CA LEU A 175 -17.58 4.41 7.35
C LEU A 175 -18.87 4.06 6.60
N TRP A 176 -19.51 5.05 5.96
CA TRP A 176 -20.71 4.80 5.16
C TRP A 176 -20.41 3.83 4.01
N LEU A 177 -19.32 4.04 3.26
CA LEU A 177 -18.89 3.17 2.16
C LEU A 177 -18.54 1.75 2.65
N ARG A 178 -17.95 1.62 3.84
CA ARG A 178 -17.67 0.30 4.42
C ARG A 178 -18.93 -0.53 4.64
N HIS A 179 -20.02 0.11 5.04
CA HIS A 179 -21.30 -0.56 5.28
C HIS A 179 -22.10 -0.86 4.00
N HIS A 180 -21.83 -0.14 2.90
CA HIS A 180 -22.68 -0.18 1.71
C HIS A 180 -21.98 -0.64 0.42
N CYS A 181 -20.66 -0.54 0.32
CA CYS A 181 -19.99 -0.62 -0.97
C CYS A 181 -18.68 -1.41 -1.06
N CYS A 182 -17.84 -1.56 -0.01
CA CYS A 182 -16.63 -2.43 -0.05
C CYS A 182 -15.88 -2.43 1.30
N ASN A 183 -15.05 -3.47 1.55
CA ASN A 183 -14.19 -3.60 2.74
C ASN A 183 -13.16 -2.45 2.83
N LEU A 184 -13.49 -1.38 3.55
CA LEU A 184 -12.52 -0.36 3.98
C LEU A 184 -11.99 -0.71 5.38
N LEU A 185 -10.67 -0.89 5.49
CA LEU A 185 -9.96 -0.89 6.77
C LEU A 185 -9.55 0.54 7.09
N THR A 186 -9.81 0.96 8.33
CA THR A 186 -9.36 2.22 8.90
C THR A 186 -8.56 1.86 10.13
N ASP A 187 -7.24 1.96 10.05
CA ASP A 187 -6.34 1.84 11.20
C ASP A 187 -5.94 3.23 11.70
#